data_AF-X1MZF9-F1
#
_entry.id   AF-X1MZF9-F1
#
_cell.length_a   1.000
_cell.length_b   1.000
_cell.length_c   1.000
_cell.angle_alpha   90.00
_cell.angle_beta   90.00
_cell.angle_gamma   90.00
#
_symmetry.space_group_name_H-M   'P 1'
#
loop_
_entity.id
_entity.type
_entity.pdbx_description
1 polymer ?
#
loop_
_entity_poly.entity_id
_entity_poly.type
_entity_poly.pdbx_seq_one_letter_code
_entity_poly.pdbx_strand_id
1 'polypeptide(L)'
;TKIATSKYYAPGQEQEVFVNHKGTWLEIADIGMYSPVALANFDIKYPVFNAGFGIERLGMLIYEIDDVRRLAYPQFSVTEYSDEEIAKSITYIANPKTVRGQKIARAIEETARRHKDEIAPCEFLAWKDKSIEVKVVEKEAGKRLIGPAGFNEICVANGTIYSDIVPSGVHTGINYMHAIAMGAAAAIESSNDNLTYQVKGIRHLSDLNLQIPEAVRRHIEGQQKKIGVGGAVFVTIETRPVRRESGETTRE
;
A
#
# COMPACT_ATOMS: atom_id res chain seq x y z
N THR A 1 -51.13 11.56 5.32
CA THR A 1 -51.89 10.31 5.55
C THR A 1 -51.73 9.44 4.34
N LYS A 2 -51.36 8.18 4.52
CA LYS A 2 -51.09 7.25 3.41
C LYS A 2 -52.39 6.96 2.64
N ILE A 3 -52.33 7.00 1.31
CA ILE A 3 -53.53 6.82 0.44
C ILE A 3 -54.04 5.37 0.51
N ALA A 4 -53.12 4.41 0.61
CA ALA A 4 -53.44 3.01 0.82
C ALA A 4 -53.18 2.65 2.28
N THR A 5 -54.23 2.36 3.04
CA THR A 5 -54.13 1.90 4.43
C THR A 5 -54.08 0.37 4.49
N SER A 6 -53.07 -0.16 5.16
CA SER A 6 -52.90 -1.56 5.51
C SER A 6 -54.08 -2.04 6.36
N LYS A 7 -54.60 -3.24 6.09
CA LYS A 7 -55.83 -3.75 6.76
C LYS A 7 -55.72 -3.91 8.29
N TYR A 8 -54.50 -4.01 8.80
CA TYR A 8 -54.25 -4.12 10.25
C TYR A 8 -54.26 -2.77 10.96
N TYR A 9 -54.20 -1.64 10.24
CA TYR A 9 -54.41 -0.30 10.79
C TYR A 9 -55.84 0.17 10.61
N ALA A 10 -56.30 1.03 11.52
CA ALA A 10 -57.59 1.69 11.41
C ALA A 10 -57.60 2.63 10.19
N PRO A 11 -58.70 2.69 9.41
CA PRO A 11 -58.77 3.55 8.22
C PRO A 11 -58.39 5.01 8.50
N GLY A 12 -57.45 5.55 7.72
CA GLY A 12 -56.97 6.93 7.86
C GLY A 12 -56.04 7.18 9.06
N GLN A 13 -55.64 6.14 9.79
CA GLN A 13 -54.75 6.24 10.96
C GLN A 13 -53.32 5.72 10.70
N GLU A 14 -52.98 5.38 9.45
CA GLU A 14 -51.60 5.03 9.04
C GLU A 14 -50.87 6.26 8.48
N GLN A 15 -49.65 6.46 8.95
CA GLN A 15 -48.80 7.59 8.60
C GLN A 15 -47.37 7.14 8.33
N GLU A 16 -46.82 7.65 7.24
CA GLU A 16 -45.39 7.55 6.92
C GLU A 16 -44.66 8.73 7.57
N VAL A 17 -43.54 8.44 8.23
CA VAL A 17 -42.71 9.45 8.90
C VAL A 17 -41.49 9.72 8.03
N PHE A 18 -41.31 10.98 7.64
CA PHE A 18 -40.18 11.41 6.83
C PHE A 18 -39.23 12.31 7.62
N VAL A 19 -37.94 12.21 7.35
CA VAL A 19 -36.92 13.14 7.83
C VAL A 19 -36.22 13.80 6.64
N ASN A 20 -35.89 15.08 6.77
CA ASN A 20 -35.05 15.77 5.80
C ASN A 20 -33.57 15.53 6.17
N HIS A 21 -32.83 14.91 5.26
CA HIS A 21 -31.40 14.71 5.40
C HIS A 21 -30.68 15.23 4.14
N LYS A 22 -29.78 16.20 4.32
CA LYS A 22 -29.00 16.85 3.24
C LYS A 22 -29.86 17.33 2.05
N GLY A 23 -31.08 17.81 2.33
CA GLY A 23 -32.00 18.33 1.32
C GLY A 23 -32.93 17.29 0.68
N THR A 24 -32.79 16.01 1.03
CA THR A 24 -33.66 14.92 0.55
C THR A 24 -34.60 14.46 1.66
N TRP A 25 -35.88 14.29 1.35
CA TRP A 25 -36.85 13.71 2.27
C TRP A 25 -36.84 12.18 2.16
N LEU A 26 -36.63 11.52 3.28
CA LEU A 26 -36.52 10.07 3.36
C LEU A 26 -37.49 9.54 4.42
N GLU A 27 -38.30 8.57 4.04
CA GLU A 27 -39.19 7.85 4.96
C GLU A 27 -38.35 7.03 5.93
N ILE A 28 -38.57 7.11 7.24
CA ILE A 28 -37.80 6.38 8.26
C ILE A 28 -38.65 5.48 9.15
N ALA A 29 -39.96 5.66 9.14
CA ALA A 29 -40.89 4.86 9.93
C ALA A 29 -42.28 4.84 9.30
N ASP A 30 -43.02 3.79 9.62
CA ASP A 30 -44.46 3.70 9.40
C ASP A 30 -45.12 3.52 10.78
N ILE A 31 -46.13 4.34 11.05
CA ILE A 31 -46.79 4.41 12.36
C ILE A 31 -48.31 4.39 12.17
N GLY A 32 -49.03 3.89 13.17
CA GLY A 32 -50.49 3.99 13.14
C GLY A 32 -51.21 3.34 14.32
N MET A 33 -52.52 3.50 14.33
CA MET A 33 -53.42 2.86 15.30
C MET A 33 -53.94 1.55 14.74
N TYR A 34 -53.77 0.43 15.45
CA TYR A 34 -54.30 -0.85 14.99
C TYR A 34 -55.83 -0.81 14.83
N SER A 35 -56.32 -1.53 13.82
CA SER A 35 -57.75 -1.69 13.56
C SER A 35 -58.42 -2.42 14.73
N PRO A 36 -59.54 -1.93 15.27
CA PRO A 36 -60.30 -2.64 16.30
C PRO A 36 -60.71 -4.06 15.88
N VAL A 37 -60.94 -4.29 14.58
CA VAL A 37 -61.25 -5.63 14.03
C VAL A 37 -60.05 -6.56 14.17
N ALA A 38 -58.83 -6.07 13.92
CA ALA A 38 -57.62 -6.85 14.09
C ALA A 38 -57.34 -7.13 15.57
N LEU A 39 -57.54 -6.14 16.44
CA LEU A 39 -57.38 -6.28 17.90
C LEU A 39 -58.37 -7.27 18.53
N ALA A 40 -59.61 -7.30 18.03
CA ALA A 40 -60.64 -8.23 18.50
C ALA A 40 -60.26 -9.70 18.27
N ASN A 41 -59.50 -10.02 17.21
CA ASN A 41 -59.00 -11.38 16.96
C ASN A 41 -58.01 -11.87 18.03
N PHE A 42 -57.49 -10.97 18.87
CA PHE A 42 -56.55 -11.27 19.95
C PHE A 42 -57.09 -10.86 21.34
N ASP A 43 -58.40 -10.63 21.46
CA ASP A 43 -59.08 -10.22 22.71
C ASP A 43 -58.54 -8.91 23.34
N ILE A 44 -57.95 -8.02 22.54
CA ILE A 44 -57.42 -6.74 23.00
C ILE A 44 -58.53 -5.68 22.98
N LYS A 45 -58.92 -5.21 24.17
CA LYS A 45 -60.03 -4.25 24.35
C LYS A 45 -59.64 -2.78 24.25
N TYR A 46 -58.36 -2.47 24.29
CA TYR A 46 -57.84 -1.10 24.31
C TYR A 46 -57.26 -0.71 22.95
N PRO A 47 -57.33 0.57 22.56
CA PRO A 47 -56.64 1.05 21.35
C PRO A 47 -55.12 0.90 21.52
N VAL A 48 -54.45 0.49 20.44
CA VAL A 48 -53.00 0.26 20.42
C VAL A 48 -52.37 1.08 19.31
N PHE A 49 -51.37 1.88 19.68
CA PHE A 49 -50.50 2.59 18.74
C PHE A 49 -49.27 1.72 18.44
N ASN A 50 -48.92 1.60 17.16
CA ASN A 50 -47.70 0.96 16.70
C ASN A 50 -46.82 1.99 15.99
N ALA A 51 -45.51 1.90 16.23
CA ALA A 51 -44.51 2.65 15.49
C ALA A 51 -43.35 1.73 15.12
N GLY A 52 -43.14 1.53 13.82
CA GLY A 52 -42.06 0.72 13.28
C GLY A 52 -41.01 1.58 12.60
N PHE A 53 -39.78 1.58 13.13
CA PHE A 53 -38.64 2.30 12.56
C PHE A 53 -37.74 1.34 11.77
N GLY A 54 -37.29 1.76 10.59
CA GLY A 54 -36.27 1.05 9.83
C GLY A 54 -34.88 1.33 10.39
N ILE A 55 -34.38 0.44 11.25
CA ILE A 55 -33.09 0.64 11.95
C ILE A 55 -31.94 0.72 10.95
N GLU A 56 -31.94 -0.11 9.90
CA GLU A 56 -30.94 -0.07 8.84
C GLU A 56 -30.95 1.27 8.11
N ARG A 57 -32.14 1.81 7.83
CA ARG A 57 -32.27 3.11 7.15
C ARG A 57 -31.78 4.24 8.03
N LEU A 58 -32.10 4.22 9.33
CA LEU A 58 -31.54 5.18 10.29
C LEU A 58 -30.02 5.05 10.39
N GLY A 59 -29.49 3.83 10.44
CA GLY A 59 -28.06 3.57 10.44
C GLY A 59 -27.36 4.13 9.21
N MET A 60 -27.94 3.94 8.02
CA MET A 60 -27.44 4.52 6.76
C MET A 60 -27.34 6.05 6.84
N LEU A 61 -28.32 6.73 7.46
CA LEU A 61 -28.29 8.18 7.65
C LEU A 61 -27.23 8.64 8.66
N ILE A 62 -27.11 7.92 9.78
CA ILE A 62 -26.18 8.27 10.86
C ILE A 62 -24.72 8.08 10.42
N TYR A 63 -24.44 6.98 9.72
CA TYR A 63 -23.08 6.64 9.27
C TYR A 63 -22.76 7.12 7.86
N GLU A 64 -23.70 7.82 7.22
CA GLU A 64 -23.58 8.31 5.83
C GLU A 64 -23.24 7.20 4.83
N ILE A 65 -23.82 6.02 5.02
CA ILE A 65 -23.65 4.86 4.13
C ILE A 65 -24.81 4.79 3.14
N ASP A 66 -24.49 4.72 1.86
CA ASP A 66 -25.43 4.75 0.74
C ASP A 66 -25.99 3.36 0.37
N ASP A 67 -25.35 2.28 0.80
CA ASP A 67 -25.76 0.89 0.54
C ASP A 67 -25.96 0.11 1.84
N VAL A 68 -27.19 -0.35 2.08
CA VAL A 68 -27.56 -1.16 3.26
C VAL A 68 -26.70 -2.42 3.40
N ARG A 69 -26.21 -2.98 2.30
CA ARG A 69 -25.35 -4.17 2.31
C ARG A 69 -23.99 -3.88 2.89
N ARG A 70 -23.44 -2.66 2.67
CA ARG A 70 -22.19 -2.21 3.30
C ARG A 70 -22.36 -1.99 4.80
N LEU A 71 -23.54 -1.49 5.21
CA LEU A 71 -23.87 -1.33 6.63
C LEU A 71 -24.05 -2.67 7.34
N ALA A 72 -24.83 -3.59 6.76
CA ALA A 72 -25.18 -4.86 7.40
C ALA A 72 -24.08 -5.93 7.28
N TYR A 73 -23.29 -5.90 6.20
CA TYR A 73 -22.27 -6.90 5.90
C TYR A 73 -20.92 -6.27 5.48
N PRO A 74 -20.30 -5.44 6.34
CA PRO A 74 -19.05 -4.77 6.02
C PRO A 74 -17.91 -5.73 5.68
N GLN A 75 -17.91 -6.96 6.21
CA GLN A 75 -16.91 -7.99 5.91
C GLN A 75 -16.87 -8.42 4.43
N PHE A 76 -17.96 -8.22 3.68
CA PHE A 76 -18.00 -8.49 2.24
C PHE A 76 -17.76 -7.24 1.40
N SER A 77 -17.59 -6.08 2.04
CA SER A 77 -17.15 -4.88 1.35
C SER A 77 -15.65 -4.96 1.06
N VAL A 78 -15.24 -4.46 -0.10
CA VAL A 78 -13.82 -4.34 -0.45
C VAL A 78 -13.22 -3.31 0.52
N THR A 79 -12.22 -3.71 1.29
CA THR A 79 -11.47 -2.78 2.13
C THR A 79 -10.87 -1.70 1.23
N GLU A 80 -11.25 -0.46 1.48
CA GLU A 80 -10.68 0.69 0.79
C GLU A 80 -9.34 1.03 1.46
N TYR A 81 -8.31 1.27 0.64
CA TYR A 81 -7.01 1.74 1.13
C TYR A 81 -6.77 3.14 0.58
N SER A 82 -6.52 4.08 1.47
CA SER A 82 -6.04 5.42 1.12
C SER A 82 -4.65 5.36 0.49
N ASP A 83 -4.27 6.44 -0.21
CA ASP A 83 -2.93 6.56 -0.78
C ASP A 83 -1.84 6.47 0.33
N GLU A 84 -2.11 7.00 1.52
CA GLU A 84 -1.24 6.91 2.70
C GLU A 84 -1.09 5.47 3.22
N GLU A 85 -2.16 4.69 3.23
CA GLU A 85 -2.12 3.28 3.65
C GLU A 85 -1.39 2.42 2.63
N ILE A 86 -1.64 2.63 1.34
CA ILE A 86 -0.90 1.96 0.26
C ILE A 86 0.59 2.31 0.37
N ALA A 87 0.94 3.59 0.54
CA ALA A 87 2.32 4.05 0.67
C ALA A 87 3.04 3.38 1.86
N LYS A 88 2.40 3.35 3.03
CA LYS A 88 2.94 2.71 4.24
C LYS A 88 3.04 1.18 4.15
N SER A 89 2.25 0.56 3.26
CA SER A 89 2.26 -0.89 3.08
C SER A 89 3.44 -1.41 2.25
N ILE A 90 4.13 -0.52 1.51
CA ILE A 90 5.28 -0.89 0.68
C ILE A 90 6.46 -1.22 1.60
N THR A 91 6.95 -2.45 1.50
CA THR A 91 8.01 -2.99 2.35
C THR A 91 9.10 -3.64 1.53
N TYR A 92 10.29 -3.82 2.12
CA TYR A 92 11.38 -4.56 1.48
C TYR A 92 11.13 -6.08 1.52
N ILE A 93 11.49 -6.78 0.45
CA ILE A 93 11.48 -8.25 0.42
C ILE A 93 12.61 -8.79 1.30
N ALA A 94 13.82 -8.30 1.08
CA ALA A 94 15.01 -8.60 1.87
C ALA A 94 15.52 -7.32 2.54
N ASN A 95 15.82 -7.42 3.83
CA ASN A 95 16.29 -6.31 4.65
C ASN A 95 17.53 -6.77 5.46
N PRO A 96 18.66 -6.04 5.44
CA PRO A 96 19.79 -6.37 6.30
C PRO A 96 19.37 -6.36 7.77
N LYS A 97 19.73 -7.44 8.48
CA LYS A 97 19.40 -7.66 9.89
C LYS A 97 20.40 -6.99 10.82
N THR A 98 21.61 -6.68 10.34
CA THR A 98 22.65 -6.09 11.19
C THR A 98 22.83 -4.60 10.90
N VAL A 99 23.31 -3.87 11.92
CA VAL A 99 23.71 -2.46 11.77
C VAL A 99 24.80 -2.32 10.70
N ARG A 100 25.64 -3.34 10.52
CA ARG A 100 26.67 -3.36 9.47
C ARG A 100 26.04 -3.39 8.08
N GLY A 101 25.08 -4.26 7.79
CA GLY A 101 24.42 -4.29 6.48
C GLY A 101 23.62 -3.03 6.20
N GLN A 102 22.96 -2.45 7.22
CA GLN A 102 22.29 -1.15 7.04
C GLN A 102 23.28 -0.04 6.66
N LYS A 103 24.48 -0.02 7.27
CA LYS A 103 25.55 0.91 6.88
C LYS A 103 26.08 0.65 5.47
N ILE A 104 26.23 -0.62 5.08
CA ILE A 104 26.63 -1.00 3.72
C ILE A 104 25.60 -0.50 2.70
N ALA A 105 24.30 -0.71 2.94
CA ALA A 105 23.23 -0.24 2.06
C ALA A 105 23.29 1.29 1.86
N ARG A 106 23.43 2.06 2.95
CA ARG A 106 23.59 3.52 2.88
C ARG A 106 24.84 3.93 2.11
N ALA A 107 25.96 3.26 2.35
CA ALA A 107 27.22 3.57 1.68
C ALA A 107 27.17 3.28 0.16
N ILE A 108 26.49 2.20 -0.24
CA ILE A 108 26.21 1.90 -1.65
C ILE A 108 25.39 3.01 -2.28
N GLU A 109 24.27 3.41 -1.66
CA GLU A 109 23.41 4.48 -2.18
C GLU A 109 24.15 5.82 -2.29
N GLU A 110 24.88 6.22 -1.25
CA GLU A 110 25.66 7.46 -1.26
C GLU A 110 26.73 7.47 -2.36
N THR A 111 27.44 6.35 -2.53
CA THR A 111 28.47 6.20 -3.56
C THR A 111 27.86 6.25 -4.96
N ALA A 112 26.76 5.53 -5.18
CA ALA A 112 26.00 5.57 -6.43
C ALA A 112 25.51 6.98 -6.74
N ARG A 113 25.08 7.75 -5.73
CA ARG A 113 24.56 9.11 -5.91
C ARG A 113 25.66 10.10 -6.28
N ARG A 114 26.85 9.99 -5.66
CA ARG A 114 28.01 10.84 -5.93
C ARG A 114 28.57 10.64 -7.34
N HIS A 115 28.60 9.40 -7.82
CA HIS A 115 29.26 9.02 -9.07
C HIS A 115 28.28 8.63 -10.19
N LYS A 116 27.00 9.00 -10.08
CA LYS A 116 25.93 8.49 -10.96
C LYS A 116 26.19 8.69 -12.45
N ASP A 117 26.77 9.84 -12.82
CA ASP A 117 26.97 10.29 -14.20
C ASP A 117 28.37 9.95 -14.75
N GLU A 118 29.21 9.26 -13.96
CA GLU A 118 30.54 8.84 -14.37
C GLU A 118 30.45 7.85 -15.54
N ILE A 119 31.31 8.05 -16.54
CA ILE A 119 31.29 7.26 -17.76
C ILE A 119 32.17 6.02 -17.59
N ALA A 120 31.59 4.86 -17.91
CA ALA A 120 32.22 3.57 -17.83
C ALA A 120 33.29 3.36 -18.93
N PRO A 121 34.29 2.49 -18.70
CA PRO A 121 34.42 1.59 -17.54
C PRO A 121 34.86 2.31 -16.26
N CYS A 122 34.13 2.11 -15.17
CA CYS A 122 34.41 2.76 -13.89
C CYS A 122 34.04 1.84 -12.71
N GLU A 123 34.78 1.98 -11.61
CA GLU A 123 34.51 1.28 -10.35
C GLU A 123 34.75 2.22 -9.16
N PHE A 124 33.83 2.20 -8.19
CA PHE A 124 33.90 3.04 -7.01
C PHE A 124 33.72 2.21 -5.74
N LEU A 125 34.61 2.42 -4.77
CA LEU A 125 34.55 1.77 -3.47
C LEU A 125 33.41 2.36 -2.64
N ALA A 126 32.42 1.53 -2.31
CA ALA A 126 31.32 1.93 -1.43
C ALA A 126 31.59 1.60 0.03
N TRP A 127 32.18 0.44 0.32
CA TRP A 127 32.46 0.00 1.68
C TRP A 127 33.69 -0.90 1.74
N LYS A 128 34.49 -0.75 2.80
CA LYS A 128 35.59 -1.67 3.11
C LYS A 128 35.68 -1.89 4.61
N ASP A 129 35.74 -3.15 5.01
CA ASP A 129 36.07 -3.53 6.38
C ASP A 129 37.09 -4.67 6.38
N LYS A 130 37.25 -5.34 7.53
CA LYS A 130 38.24 -6.42 7.69
C LYS A 130 37.89 -7.69 6.91
N SER A 131 36.64 -7.87 6.50
CA SER A 131 36.17 -9.08 5.83
C SER A 131 35.86 -8.86 4.35
N ILE A 132 35.28 -7.72 3.97
CA ILE A 132 34.82 -7.49 2.59
C ILE A 132 35.16 -6.10 2.06
N GLU A 133 35.20 -6.02 0.74
CA GLU A 133 35.21 -4.82 -0.07
C GLU A 133 33.96 -4.83 -0.96
N VAL A 134 33.20 -3.74 -0.98
CA VAL A 134 31.97 -3.56 -1.77
C VAL A 134 32.19 -2.43 -2.76
N LYS A 135 31.98 -2.68 -4.04
CA LYS A 135 32.13 -1.70 -5.12
C LYS A 135 30.85 -1.57 -5.94
N VAL A 136 30.59 -0.36 -6.42
CA VAL A 136 29.61 -0.10 -7.50
C VAL A 136 30.39 0.01 -8.80
N VAL A 137 30.02 -0.76 -9.81
CA VAL A 137 30.80 -0.91 -11.05
C VAL A 137 29.93 -0.85 -12.29
N GLU A 138 30.48 -0.29 -13.37
CA GLU A 138 29.97 -0.44 -14.72
C GLU A 138 31.13 -0.73 -15.67
N LYS A 139 31.05 -1.83 -16.42
CA LYS A 139 32.13 -2.34 -17.27
C LYS A 139 31.92 -2.00 -18.74
N GLU A 140 30.67 -1.73 -19.15
CA GLU A 140 30.35 -1.46 -20.54
C GLU A 140 30.70 -0.02 -20.92
N ALA A 141 31.68 0.14 -21.80
CA ALA A 141 32.22 1.45 -22.18
C ALA A 141 31.14 2.39 -22.73
N GLY A 142 31.18 3.65 -22.31
CA GLY A 142 30.27 4.71 -22.79
C GLY A 142 28.90 4.76 -22.09
N LYS A 143 28.61 3.82 -21.16
CA LYS A 143 27.44 3.91 -20.28
C LYS A 143 27.75 4.73 -19.02
N ARG A 144 26.71 5.22 -18.35
CA ARG A 144 26.84 5.85 -17.02
C ARG A 144 26.88 4.78 -15.94
N LEU A 145 27.52 5.06 -14.80
CA LEU A 145 27.57 4.16 -13.64
C LEU A 145 26.17 3.71 -13.20
N ILE A 146 25.22 4.66 -13.18
CA ILE A 146 23.82 4.40 -12.83
C ILE A 146 22.93 4.83 -13.99
N GLY A 147 22.00 3.96 -14.37
CA GLY A 147 20.99 4.22 -15.37
C GLY A 147 20.03 5.35 -14.98
N PRO A 148 19.32 5.92 -15.97
CA PRO A 148 18.54 7.15 -15.81
C PRO A 148 17.44 7.06 -14.74
N ALA A 149 16.89 5.87 -14.48
CA ALA A 149 15.83 5.66 -13.49
C ALA A 149 16.37 5.27 -12.10
N GLY A 150 17.69 5.21 -11.90
CA GLY A 150 18.28 4.65 -10.68
C GLY A 150 17.90 5.36 -9.39
N PHE A 151 17.50 6.63 -9.47
CA PHE A 151 17.06 7.43 -8.31
C PHE A 151 15.61 7.86 -8.38
N ASN A 152 14.78 7.18 -9.18
CA ASN A 152 13.35 7.44 -9.15
C ASN A 152 12.79 7.14 -7.75
N GLU A 153 11.86 7.97 -7.35
CA GLU A 153 11.17 7.94 -6.07
C GLU A 153 9.84 7.19 -6.25
N ILE A 154 9.50 6.32 -5.29
CA ILE A 154 8.22 5.61 -5.29
C ILE A 154 7.16 6.49 -4.64
N CYS A 155 6.06 6.68 -5.35
CA CYS A 155 4.96 7.52 -4.94
C CYS A 155 3.62 6.78 -5.09
N VAL A 156 2.61 7.26 -4.37
CA VAL A 156 1.23 6.78 -4.49
C VAL A 156 0.30 7.96 -4.75
N ALA A 157 -0.57 7.83 -5.74
CA ALA A 157 -1.63 8.77 -6.00
C ALA A 157 -2.84 8.07 -6.64
N ASN A 158 -4.04 8.38 -6.17
CA ASN A 158 -5.30 7.90 -6.71
C ASN A 158 -5.33 6.36 -6.84
N GLY A 159 -4.87 5.67 -5.79
CA GLY A 159 -4.79 4.21 -5.69
C GLY A 159 -3.75 3.56 -6.61
N THR A 160 -2.85 4.34 -7.21
CA THR A 160 -1.82 3.86 -8.15
C THR A 160 -0.44 4.03 -7.53
N ILE A 161 0.37 2.96 -7.54
CA ILE A 161 1.79 3.04 -7.19
C ILE A 161 2.56 3.36 -8.46
N TYR A 162 3.41 4.38 -8.43
CA TYR A 162 4.23 4.76 -9.58
C TYR A 162 5.61 5.26 -9.15
N SER A 163 6.47 5.46 -10.13
CA SER A 163 7.80 6.04 -9.93
C SER A 163 7.93 7.38 -10.64
N ASP A 164 8.53 8.36 -9.98
CA ASP A 164 8.78 9.69 -10.54
C ASP A 164 10.19 10.19 -10.17
N ILE A 165 10.73 11.13 -10.94
CA ILE A 165 12.04 11.73 -10.64
C ILE A 165 11.91 12.73 -9.49
N VAL A 166 10.81 13.49 -9.49
CA VAL A 166 10.45 14.41 -8.42
C VAL A 166 9.23 13.84 -7.72
N PRO A 167 9.27 13.59 -6.41
CA PRO A 167 8.13 13.06 -5.68
C PRO A 167 6.87 13.90 -5.91
N SER A 168 5.79 13.23 -6.26
CA SER A 168 4.45 13.79 -6.40
C SER A 168 3.46 12.90 -5.67
N GLY A 169 2.29 13.44 -5.26
CA GLY A 169 1.34 12.67 -4.45
C GLY A 169 1.90 12.31 -3.07
N VAL A 170 1.55 11.12 -2.57
CA VAL A 170 2.04 10.61 -1.29
C VAL A 170 3.42 9.96 -1.50
N HIS A 171 4.45 10.60 -0.96
CA HIS A 171 5.82 10.11 -1.01
C HIS A 171 6.04 8.97 -0.01
N THR A 172 6.63 7.87 -0.47
CA THR A 172 6.91 6.71 0.40
C THR A 172 8.21 6.84 1.19
N GLY A 173 9.08 7.78 0.83
CA GLY A 173 10.45 7.85 1.36
C GLY A 173 11.42 6.82 0.76
N ILE A 174 10.98 6.04 -0.24
CA ILE A 174 11.78 4.98 -0.87
C ILE A 174 12.14 5.39 -2.30
N ASN A 175 13.44 5.44 -2.57
CA ASN A 175 13.97 5.53 -3.93
C ASN A 175 14.51 4.18 -4.43
N TYR A 176 14.63 4.05 -5.76
CA TYR A 176 15.07 2.83 -6.43
C TYR A 176 16.43 2.34 -5.94
N MET A 177 17.45 3.21 -5.92
CA MET A 177 18.81 2.85 -5.51
C MET A 177 18.86 2.39 -4.05
N HIS A 178 18.12 3.06 -3.16
CA HIS A 178 18.04 2.66 -1.76
C HIS A 178 17.45 1.26 -1.62
N ALA A 179 16.35 0.97 -2.32
CA ALA A 179 15.70 -0.34 -2.25
C ALA A 179 16.59 -1.48 -2.79
N ILE A 180 17.29 -1.22 -3.90
CA ILE A 180 18.30 -2.12 -4.46
C ILE A 180 19.48 -2.31 -3.49
N ALA A 181 19.98 -1.24 -2.88
CA ALA A 181 21.08 -1.29 -1.93
C ALA A 181 20.71 -2.09 -0.66
N MET A 182 19.46 -1.99 -0.20
CA MET A 182 18.93 -2.82 0.89
C MET A 182 18.93 -4.31 0.50
N GLY A 183 18.50 -4.64 -0.71
CA GLY A 183 18.53 -6.01 -1.23
C GLY A 183 19.95 -6.57 -1.36
N ALA A 184 20.86 -5.77 -1.92
CA ALA A 184 22.27 -6.12 -2.05
C ALA A 184 22.93 -6.32 -0.68
N ALA A 185 22.73 -5.41 0.26
CA ALA A 185 23.28 -5.52 1.60
C ALA A 185 22.76 -6.74 2.36
N ALA A 186 21.47 -7.07 2.23
CA ALA A 186 20.91 -8.29 2.81
C ALA A 186 21.57 -9.55 2.24
N ALA A 187 21.82 -9.59 0.93
CA ALA A 187 22.52 -10.70 0.29
C ALA A 187 23.99 -10.81 0.75
N ILE A 188 24.67 -9.67 0.91
CA ILE A 188 26.04 -9.58 1.44
C ILE A 188 26.11 -10.04 2.91
N GLU A 189 25.07 -9.78 3.72
CA GLU A 189 25.05 -10.30 5.09
C GLU A 189 24.89 -11.83 5.14
N SER A 190 24.18 -12.40 4.18
CA SER A 190 23.92 -13.85 4.11
C SER A 190 25.08 -14.66 3.53
N SER A 191 26.06 -14.02 2.89
CA SER A 191 27.19 -14.69 2.22
C SER A 191 28.50 -13.98 2.48
N ASN A 192 29.56 -14.74 2.80
CA ASN A 192 30.93 -14.21 2.92
C ASN A 192 31.75 -14.38 1.63
N ASP A 193 31.13 -14.87 0.55
CA ASP A 193 31.80 -15.14 -0.72
C ASP A 193 31.69 -13.95 -1.70
N ASN A 194 32.39 -14.05 -2.82
CA ASN A 194 32.24 -13.09 -3.92
C ASN A 194 30.78 -13.10 -4.40
N LEU A 195 30.10 -11.96 -4.30
CA LEU A 195 28.74 -11.76 -4.81
C LEU A 195 28.72 -10.63 -5.83
N THR A 196 28.05 -10.87 -6.96
CA THR A 196 27.68 -9.84 -7.94
C THR A 196 26.17 -9.68 -7.91
N TYR A 197 25.70 -8.52 -7.45
CA TYR A 197 24.29 -8.15 -7.44
C TYR A 197 24.02 -7.17 -8.59
N GLN A 198 23.22 -7.59 -9.57
CA GLN A 198 22.96 -6.80 -10.77
C GLN A 198 21.47 -6.56 -10.99
N VAL A 199 21.10 -5.30 -11.24
CA VAL A 199 19.74 -4.90 -11.59
C VAL A 199 19.79 -4.13 -12.90
N LYS A 200 18.96 -4.52 -13.87
CA LYS A 200 18.93 -3.94 -15.22
C LYS A 200 17.71 -3.03 -15.41
N GLY A 201 16.66 -3.53 -16.02
CA GLY A 201 15.39 -2.82 -16.20
C GLY A 201 14.37 -3.23 -15.15
N ILE A 202 13.64 -2.26 -14.63
CA ILE A 202 12.57 -2.43 -13.65
C ILE A 202 11.24 -2.60 -14.39
N ARG A 203 10.46 -3.60 -14.00
CA ARG A 203 9.09 -3.84 -14.45
C ARG A 203 8.13 -4.11 -13.30
N HIS A 204 8.65 -4.60 -12.17
CA HIS A 204 7.89 -4.95 -10.98
C HIS A 204 8.58 -4.43 -9.72
N LEU A 205 7.81 -4.27 -8.63
CA LEU A 205 8.35 -3.90 -7.32
C LEU A 205 9.44 -4.88 -6.84
N SER A 206 9.31 -6.17 -7.17
CA SER A 206 10.27 -7.19 -6.81
C SER A 206 11.66 -6.97 -7.42
N ASP A 207 11.74 -6.34 -8.60
CA ASP A 207 13.03 -6.01 -9.25
C ASP A 207 13.82 -4.97 -8.44
N LEU A 208 13.12 -4.19 -7.59
CA LEU A 208 13.67 -3.21 -6.67
C LEU A 208 13.83 -3.75 -5.25
N ASN A 209 13.57 -5.05 -5.00
CA ASN A 209 13.50 -5.61 -3.65
C ASN A 209 12.33 -5.04 -2.81
N LEU A 210 11.19 -4.71 -3.45
CA LEU A 210 9.98 -4.20 -2.80
C LEU A 210 8.78 -5.14 -2.96
N GLN A 211 7.87 -5.11 -2.00
CA GLN A 211 6.60 -5.83 -2.01
C GLN A 211 5.48 -5.06 -1.32
N ILE A 212 4.25 -5.48 -1.57
CA ILE A 212 3.04 -5.03 -0.88
C ILE A 212 2.24 -6.24 -0.41
N PRO A 213 1.43 -6.11 0.66
CA PRO A 213 0.52 -7.17 1.07
C PRO A 213 -0.47 -7.54 -0.04
N GLU A 214 -0.85 -8.81 -0.09
CA GLU A 214 -1.79 -9.34 -1.09
C GLU A 214 -3.16 -8.63 -1.02
N ALA A 215 -3.62 -8.23 0.17
CA ALA A 215 -4.85 -7.47 0.32
C ALA A 215 -4.80 -6.10 -0.38
N VAL A 216 -3.66 -5.40 -0.29
CA VAL A 216 -3.44 -4.12 -0.97
C VAL A 216 -3.33 -4.32 -2.47
N ARG A 217 -2.62 -5.36 -2.92
CA ARG A 217 -2.54 -5.73 -4.35
C ARG A 217 -3.94 -5.93 -4.95
N ARG A 218 -4.76 -6.76 -4.30
CA ARG A 218 -6.14 -7.03 -4.73
C ARG A 218 -7.02 -5.79 -4.73
N HIS A 219 -6.82 -4.87 -3.78
CA HIS A 219 -7.51 -3.59 -3.78
C HIS A 219 -7.15 -2.77 -5.04
N ILE A 220 -5.85 -2.60 -5.32
CA ILE A 220 -5.38 -1.85 -6.49
C ILE A 220 -5.92 -2.46 -7.79
N GLU A 221 -5.80 -3.78 -7.95
CA GLU A 221 -6.27 -4.51 -9.13
C GLU A 221 -7.80 -4.49 -9.26
N GLY A 222 -8.53 -4.64 -8.14
CA GLY A 222 -9.98 -4.59 -8.10
C GLY A 222 -10.56 -3.22 -8.48
N GLN A 223 -9.81 -2.14 -8.20
CA GLN A 223 -10.13 -0.78 -8.64
C GLN A 223 -9.60 -0.45 -10.05
N GLN A 224 -9.08 -1.45 -10.78
CA GLN A 224 -8.47 -1.31 -12.11
C GLN A 224 -7.32 -0.28 -12.14
N LYS A 225 -6.65 -0.08 -11.00
CA LYS A 225 -5.46 0.77 -10.87
C LYS A 225 -4.20 -0.03 -11.20
N LYS A 226 -3.06 0.66 -11.27
CA LYS A 226 -1.79 0.07 -11.73
C LYS A 226 -0.70 0.15 -10.67
N ILE A 227 0.24 -0.79 -10.76
CA ILE A 227 1.55 -0.71 -10.11
C ILE A 227 2.55 -0.41 -11.22
N GLY A 228 2.72 0.88 -11.52
CA GLY A 228 3.52 1.41 -12.62
C GLY A 228 4.93 1.78 -12.19
N VAL A 229 5.74 0.78 -11.84
CA VAL A 229 7.17 0.96 -11.57
C VAL A 229 7.96 0.48 -12.77
N GLY A 230 8.68 1.40 -13.42
CA GLY A 230 9.41 1.11 -14.64
C GLY A 230 10.67 1.95 -14.76
N GLY A 231 11.60 1.49 -15.60
CA GLY A 231 12.77 2.28 -15.98
C GLY A 231 14.06 1.49 -16.05
N ALA A 232 15.05 2.07 -16.72
CA ALA A 232 16.39 1.54 -16.85
C ALA A 232 17.25 2.00 -15.66
N VAL A 233 17.64 1.06 -14.79
CA VAL A 233 18.49 1.35 -13.63
C VAL A 233 19.92 0.94 -13.86
N PHE A 234 20.18 -0.22 -14.49
CA PHE A 234 21.53 -0.71 -14.84
C PHE A 234 22.58 -0.42 -13.76
N VAL A 235 22.56 -1.19 -12.68
CA VAL A 235 23.55 -1.08 -11.59
C VAL A 235 24.13 -2.46 -11.30
N THR A 236 25.43 -2.51 -11.10
CA THR A 236 26.15 -3.71 -10.66
C THR A 236 26.91 -3.40 -9.37
N ILE A 237 26.65 -4.20 -8.34
CA ILE A 237 27.34 -4.14 -7.05
C ILE A 237 28.16 -5.41 -6.92
N GLU A 238 29.48 -5.28 -6.82
CA GLU A 238 30.40 -6.40 -6.61
C GLU A 238 30.91 -6.40 -5.18
N THR A 239 31.04 -7.59 -4.61
CA THR A 239 31.70 -7.79 -3.33
C THR A 239 32.82 -8.79 -3.45
N ARG A 240 33.91 -8.53 -2.72
CA ARG A 240 35.07 -9.41 -2.65
C ARG A 240 35.55 -9.52 -1.20
N PRO A 241 35.98 -10.70 -0.74
CA PRO A 241 36.67 -10.84 0.53
C PRO A 241 37.97 -10.04 0.52
N VAL A 242 38.27 -9.33 1.61
CA VAL A 242 39.59 -8.74 1.81
C VAL A 242 40.56 -9.88 2.10
N ARG A 243 41.47 -10.17 1.16
CA ARG A 243 42.58 -11.10 1.43
C ARG A 243 43.36 -10.57 2.63
N ARG A 244 43.43 -11.34 3.71
CA ARG A 244 44.46 -11.12 4.72
C ARG A 244 45.79 -11.31 4.00
N GLU A 245 46.64 -10.28 3.98
CA GLU A 245 48.05 -10.50 3.74
C GLU A 245 48.50 -11.55 4.76
N SER A 246 48.79 -12.74 4.26
CA SER A 246 49.59 -13.72 4.97
C SER A 246 50.88 -13.01 5.32
N GLY A 247 51.03 -12.65 6.59
CA GLY A 247 52.23 -12.01 7.10
C GLY A 247 53.43 -12.79 6.59
N GLU A 248 54.35 -12.07 5.95
CA GLU A 248 55.73 -12.51 5.83
C GLU A 248 56.21 -12.84 7.23
N THR A 249 56.29 -14.13 7.54
CA THR A 249 57.14 -14.61 8.63
C THR A 249 58.58 -14.46 8.13
N THR A 250 59.09 -13.24 8.21
CA THR A 250 60.51 -12.96 8.10
C THR A 250 61.17 -13.59 9.32
N ARG A 251 62.11 -14.49 9.03
CA ARG A 251 63.09 -15.16 9.88
C ARG A 251 63.53 -14.36 11.12
N GLU A 252 63.66 -15.07 12.24
CA GLU A 252 64.91 -15.28 12.97
C GLU A 252 64.95 -16.71 13.52
#